data_AF-A0A3P9M576-F1
#
_entry.id   AF-A0A3P9M576-F1
#
_cell.length_a   1.000
_cell.length_b   1.000
_cell.length_c   1.000
_cell.angle_alpha   90.00
_cell.angle_beta   90.00
_cell.angle_gamma   90.00
#
_symmetry.space_group_name_H-M   'P 1'
#
loop_
_entity.id
_entity.type
_entity.pdbx_description
1 polymer ?
#
loop_
_entity_poly.entity_id
_entity_poly.type
_entity_poly.pdbx_seq_one_letter_code
_entity_poly.pdbx_strand_id
1 'polypeptide(L)'
;MRALSVSALLLLALNSCRGTQDNFLDEDVIEPVVKASKYGSLWPLPQKVQISEVPLKLSGATFAFTDAKGSTAGPSCSLLQSAYRRYYDYIFGGPKKQKMSRNRRAGPLELTELQVSITSPDSQCDGYPSVTSDESYELSVDAPVAVLKAPTVWGALHGLETFSQLVYEDDYGAKTINSTKVSDFPRFAHRGILLDSSRHFLPIKVLLANLETMAMNKFNVFHWHIVDDQSFPYLSRTFPQLSQQGAYHPYSHVYTPSDVKMVIEFARLRGIRVIPEFDTPGHTQSWGKGQMDLLTPCFSGATPSGSFGPVNPILNTTYDFMSRFFKEVSDVFPDGYVHLGGDEVDFTCWKSNPDIKKFMDQQGFGQDYSKLESFYIQKLLDIVTTTKKGYIIWQEVFDNGVKLKPDTVVHVWMGSGSDAEMNKVTTAGYTTILSAPWYLDYISYAQDWQKYYKVEPLNFNGTEEQKKLVIGGEACLWGEYVDATNLTPRLWPRASAVAERLWSAKDVTDINDAYNRLSAHRCRMVERGIPAEPLFSSFCRHEYKGI
;
A
#
# COMPACT_ATOMS: atom_id res chain seq x y z
N MET A 1 39.07 -50.25 -68.51
CA MET A 1 39.89 -49.55 -67.50
C MET A 1 38.99 -48.56 -66.76
N ARG A 2 39.17 -48.53 -65.43
CA ARG A 2 38.49 -47.80 -64.36
C ARG A 2 37.77 -46.49 -64.70
N ALA A 3 36.53 -46.35 -64.20
CA ALA A 3 35.92 -45.07 -63.87
C ALA A 3 35.71 -45.01 -62.34
N LEU A 4 36.24 -43.96 -61.72
CA LEU A 4 36.25 -43.70 -60.28
C LEU A 4 34.95 -43.02 -59.85
N SER A 5 34.36 -43.52 -58.76
CA SER A 5 33.29 -42.89 -57.98
C SER A 5 33.93 -42.04 -56.89
N VAL A 6 33.63 -40.73 -56.86
CA VAL A 6 34.06 -39.81 -55.81
C VAL A 6 32.90 -39.60 -54.83
N SER A 7 33.07 -40.12 -53.61
CA SER A 7 32.22 -39.80 -52.45
C SER A 7 32.83 -38.63 -51.70
N ALA A 8 32.08 -37.54 -51.54
CA ALA A 8 32.47 -36.39 -50.72
C ALA A 8 32.14 -36.66 -49.23
N LEU A 9 33.16 -36.64 -48.38
CA LEU A 9 33.03 -36.62 -46.92
C LEU A 9 32.56 -35.22 -46.47
N LEU A 10 31.43 -35.15 -45.77
CA LEU A 10 31.08 -33.99 -44.94
C LEU A 10 31.85 -34.09 -43.61
N LEU A 11 32.79 -33.17 -43.40
CA LEU A 11 33.44 -32.93 -42.11
C LEU A 11 32.49 -32.11 -41.22
N LEU A 12 31.93 -32.75 -40.18
CA LEU A 12 31.28 -32.07 -39.07
C LEU A 12 32.35 -31.43 -38.17
N ALA A 13 32.50 -30.11 -38.26
CA ALA A 13 33.24 -29.33 -37.28
C ALA A 13 32.39 -29.19 -36.01
N LEU A 14 32.72 -29.98 -34.98
CA LEU A 14 32.25 -29.75 -33.61
C LEU A 14 32.97 -28.52 -33.07
N ASN A 15 32.36 -27.34 -33.23
CA ASN A 15 32.74 -26.17 -32.45
C ASN A 15 32.28 -26.39 -31.01
N SER A 16 33.21 -26.82 -30.15
CA SER A 16 33.08 -26.66 -28.71
C SER A 16 33.05 -25.16 -28.41
N CYS A 17 31.85 -24.60 -28.28
CA CYS A 17 31.67 -23.36 -27.53
C CYS A 17 32.10 -23.64 -26.08
N ARG A 18 33.37 -23.40 -25.78
CA ARG A 18 33.79 -23.07 -24.41
C ARG A 18 33.17 -21.72 -24.09
N GLY A 19 31.93 -21.75 -23.61
CA GLY A 19 31.40 -20.62 -22.86
C GLY A 19 32.33 -20.42 -21.67
N THR A 20 33.08 -19.33 -21.69
CA THR A 20 33.63 -18.74 -20.47
C THR A 20 32.44 -18.33 -19.64
N GLN A 21 32.00 -19.24 -18.77
CA GLN A 21 31.15 -18.93 -17.64
C GLN A 21 32.05 -18.11 -16.72
N ASP A 22 32.07 -16.79 -16.93
CA ASP A 22 32.60 -15.88 -15.92
C ASP A 22 31.85 -16.19 -14.63
N ASN A 23 32.60 -16.50 -13.58
CA ASN A 23 32.11 -16.84 -12.25
C ASN A 23 31.31 -15.66 -11.67
N PHE A 24 30.02 -15.59 -11.97
CA PHE A 24 28.99 -14.83 -11.24
C PHE A 24 28.19 -15.77 -10.33
N LEU A 25 28.89 -16.68 -9.66
CA LEU A 25 28.48 -17.36 -8.42
C LEU A 25 29.52 -16.84 -7.39
N ASP A 26 29.23 -16.17 -6.29
CA ASP A 26 28.12 -16.25 -5.35
C ASP A 26 27.97 -14.89 -4.64
N GLU A 27 26.80 -14.27 -4.67
CA GLU A 27 26.24 -13.84 -3.38
C GLU A 27 25.47 -15.06 -2.92
N ASP A 28 25.93 -15.71 -1.85
CA ASP A 28 25.35 -16.95 -1.32
C ASP A 28 23.82 -16.82 -1.22
N VAL A 29 23.08 -17.39 -2.18
CA VAL A 29 21.63 -17.57 -2.07
C VAL A 29 21.45 -18.70 -1.05
N ILE A 30 21.51 -18.34 0.23
CA ILE A 30 21.37 -19.28 1.33
C ILE A 30 19.97 -19.88 1.24
N GLU A 31 19.90 -21.19 1.00
CA GLU A 31 18.63 -21.92 1.06
C GLU A 31 18.03 -21.74 2.47
N PRO A 32 16.79 -21.25 2.58
CA PRO A 32 16.18 -21.00 3.86
C PRO A 32 15.89 -22.31 4.59
N VAL A 33 16.14 -22.32 5.90
CA VAL A 33 15.88 -23.51 6.73
C VAL A 33 14.37 -23.63 6.95
N VAL A 34 13.76 -24.64 6.33
CA VAL A 34 12.34 -24.95 6.51
C VAL A 34 12.13 -25.62 7.87
N LYS A 35 11.55 -24.89 8.81
CA LYS A 35 11.18 -25.38 10.14
C LYS A 35 9.87 -24.71 10.56
N ALA A 36 8.91 -25.50 11.06
CA ALA A 36 7.65 -24.96 11.53
C ALA A 36 7.90 -23.88 12.60
N SER A 37 7.33 -22.69 12.39
CA SER A 37 7.37 -21.62 13.38
C SER A 37 6.51 -22.01 14.58
N LYS A 38 6.98 -21.69 15.79
CA LYS A 38 6.17 -21.84 17.01
C LYS A 38 4.94 -20.92 17.03
N TYR A 39 4.89 -19.94 16.13
CA TYR A 39 3.76 -19.02 15.93
C TYR A 39 2.86 -19.45 14.76
N GLY A 40 3.07 -20.65 14.20
CA GLY A 40 2.32 -21.15 13.06
C GLY A 40 2.57 -20.31 11.80
N SER A 41 1.51 -19.72 11.27
CA SER A 41 1.50 -18.97 10.00
C SER A 41 1.02 -17.53 10.15
N LEU A 42 1.17 -16.97 11.36
CA LEU A 42 0.75 -15.60 11.67
C LEU A 42 1.61 -14.58 10.91
N TRP A 43 0.94 -13.66 10.22
CA TRP A 43 1.56 -12.56 9.49
C TRP A 43 0.61 -11.34 9.39
N PRO A 44 1.01 -10.14 9.84
CA PRO A 44 2.14 -9.86 10.72
C PRO A 44 2.08 -10.61 12.05
N LEU A 45 3.24 -10.86 12.67
CA LEU A 45 3.32 -11.46 14.00
C LEU A 45 2.76 -10.49 15.08
N PRO A 46 1.78 -10.92 15.90
CA PRO A 46 1.22 -10.08 16.96
C PRO A 46 2.24 -9.65 18.02
N GLN A 47 1.99 -8.51 18.68
CA GLN A 47 2.83 -8.00 19.80
C GLN A 47 3.02 -9.05 20.90
N LYS A 48 1.94 -9.74 21.28
CA LYS A 48 1.97 -10.84 22.26
C LYS A 48 1.06 -11.97 21.80
N VAL A 49 1.61 -13.18 21.73
CA VAL A 49 0.86 -14.39 21.38
C VAL A 49 1.31 -15.56 22.25
N GLN A 50 0.34 -16.31 22.78
CA GLN A 50 0.53 -17.53 23.54
C GLN A 50 -0.34 -18.61 22.94
N ILE A 51 0.28 -19.57 22.25
CA ILE A 51 -0.39 -20.71 21.62
C ILE A 51 -0.17 -21.94 22.51
N SER A 52 -1.25 -22.63 22.88
CA SER A 52 -1.18 -23.90 23.60
C SER A 52 -1.15 -25.08 22.62
N GLU A 53 -0.84 -26.28 23.12
CA GLU A 53 -0.91 -27.51 22.32
C GLU A 53 -2.32 -28.11 22.26
N VAL A 54 -3.34 -27.46 22.86
CA VAL A 54 -4.72 -27.99 22.90
C VAL A 54 -5.45 -27.66 21.59
N PRO A 55 -5.74 -28.65 20.73
CA PRO A 55 -6.42 -28.41 19.46
C PRO A 55 -7.94 -28.42 19.66
N LEU A 56 -8.61 -27.46 19.03
CA LEU A 56 -10.07 -27.31 18.98
C LEU A 56 -10.53 -27.51 17.53
N LYS A 57 -11.62 -28.25 17.34
CA LYS A 57 -12.23 -28.48 16.03
C LYS A 57 -13.17 -27.34 15.66
N LEU A 58 -13.19 -26.96 14.38
CA LEU A 58 -14.20 -26.06 13.82
C LEU A 58 -14.99 -26.78 12.73
N SER A 59 -16.30 -26.53 12.68
CA SER A 59 -17.15 -26.97 11.57
C SER A 59 -17.94 -25.78 11.04
N GLY A 60 -17.91 -25.56 9.73
CA GLY A 60 -18.77 -24.54 9.10
C GLY A 60 -20.27 -24.80 9.32
N ALA A 61 -20.68 -26.04 9.64
CA ALA A 61 -22.09 -26.32 9.93
C ALA A 61 -22.56 -25.77 11.29
N THR A 62 -21.64 -25.53 12.23
CA THR A 62 -21.95 -25.16 13.62
C THR A 62 -21.32 -23.84 14.05
N PHE A 63 -20.23 -23.41 13.41
CA PHE A 63 -19.49 -22.20 13.75
C PHE A 63 -20.22 -20.92 13.31
N ALA A 64 -20.27 -19.91 14.19
CA ALA A 64 -20.80 -18.59 13.88
C ALA A 64 -19.91 -17.45 14.42
N PHE A 65 -19.87 -16.35 13.68
CA PHE A 65 -19.45 -15.05 14.21
C PHE A 65 -20.67 -14.34 14.77
N THR A 66 -20.55 -13.78 15.97
CA THR A 66 -21.66 -13.10 16.65
C THR A 66 -21.19 -11.85 17.38
N ASP A 67 -22.10 -10.91 17.58
CA ASP A 67 -21.87 -9.75 18.42
C ASP A 67 -22.01 -10.14 19.90
N ALA A 68 -21.00 -9.86 20.71
CA ALA A 68 -21.01 -10.14 22.13
C ALA A 68 -22.06 -9.31 22.87
N LYS A 69 -22.66 -9.86 23.92
CA LYS A 69 -23.61 -9.12 24.77
C LYS A 69 -22.92 -7.91 25.41
N GLY A 70 -23.50 -6.72 25.20
CA GLY A 70 -22.96 -5.47 25.72
C GLY A 70 -21.92 -4.80 24.82
N SER A 71 -21.65 -5.36 23.63
CA SER A 71 -20.91 -4.66 22.57
C SER A 71 -21.66 -3.40 22.12
N THR A 72 -20.91 -2.32 21.86
CA THR A 72 -21.48 -1.06 21.32
C THR A 72 -21.76 -1.13 19.82
N ALA A 73 -21.15 -2.09 19.12
CA ALA A 73 -21.54 -2.49 17.77
C ALA A 73 -22.42 -3.75 17.83
N GLY A 74 -23.40 -3.84 16.92
CA GLY A 74 -24.32 -4.97 16.83
C GLY A 74 -24.78 -5.24 15.40
N PRO A 75 -25.95 -5.87 15.21
CA PRO A 75 -26.44 -6.28 13.87
C PRO A 75 -26.63 -5.13 12.86
N SER A 76 -26.78 -3.89 13.33
CA SER A 76 -26.86 -2.69 12.47
C SER A 76 -25.50 -2.27 11.89
N CYS A 77 -24.39 -2.75 12.46
CA CYS A 77 -23.04 -2.39 12.01
C CYS A 77 -22.67 -3.14 10.72
N SER A 78 -23.02 -2.55 9.58
CA SER A 78 -22.83 -3.16 8.25
C SER A 78 -21.37 -3.55 7.97
N LEU A 79 -20.41 -2.82 8.52
CA LEU A 79 -18.98 -3.10 8.42
C LEU A 79 -18.63 -4.45 9.05
N LEU A 80 -19.01 -4.68 10.31
CA LEU A 80 -18.72 -5.95 11.00
C LEU A 80 -19.51 -7.11 10.38
N GLN A 81 -20.78 -6.91 10.04
CA GLN A 81 -21.59 -7.96 9.40
C GLN A 81 -21.02 -8.38 8.05
N SER A 82 -20.45 -7.45 7.29
CA SER A 82 -19.75 -7.75 6.03
C SER A 82 -18.42 -8.47 6.28
N ALA A 83 -17.70 -8.09 7.33
CA ALA A 83 -16.47 -8.76 7.74
C ALA A 83 -16.74 -10.22 8.17
N TYR A 84 -17.78 -10.47 8.96
CA TYR A 84 -18.14 -11.83 9.40
C TYR A 84 -18.39 -12.77 8.23
N ARG A 85 -19.15 -12.32 7.23
CA ARG A 85 -19.41 -13.12 6.01
C ARG A 85 -18.12 -13.41 5.26
N ARG A 86 -17.29 -12.38 5.05
CA ARG A 86 -16.02 -12.50 4.34
C ARG A 86 -15.06 -13.48 5.03
N TYR A 87 -14.88 -13.35 6.35
CA TYR A 87 -13.99 -14.24 7.10
C TYR A 87 -14.54 -15.66 7.23
N TYR A 88 -15.86 -15.82 7.31
CA TYR A 88 -16.48 -17.14 7.21
C TYR A 88 -16.14 -17.81 5.88
N ASP A 89 -16.28 -17.07 4.77
CA ASP A 89 -15.94 -17.58 3.43
C ASP A 89 -14.44 -17.90 3.30
N TYR A 90 -13.54 -17.11 3.92
CA TYR A 90 -12.10 -17.41 3.96
C TYR A 90 -11.77 -18.69 4.72
N ILE A 91 -12.48 -18.99 5.81
CA ILE A 91 -12.16 -20.14 6.66
C ILE A 91 -12.74 -21.44 6.09
N PHE A 92 -14.00 -21.40 5.62
CA PHE A 92 -14.73 -22.62 5.25
C PHE A 92 -14.93 -22.80 3.73
N GLY A 93 -14.62 -21.77 2.94
CA GLY A 93 -15.09 -21.64 1.57
C GLY A 93 -16.60 -21.31 1.55
N GLY A 94 -17.02 -20.45 0.61
CA GLY A 94 -18.42 -20.00 0.49
C GLY A 94 -19.44 -21.15 0.55
N PRO A 95 -20.73 -20.86 0.85
CA PRO A 95 -21.70 -21.86 1.28
C PRO A 95 -21.83 -23.03 0.29
N LYS A 96 -21.08 -24.11 0.54
CA LYS A 96 -21.28 -25.38 -0.15
C LYS A 96 -22.66 -25.88 0.29
N LYS A 97 -23.47 -26.35 -0.66
CA LYS A 97 -24.74 -27.06 -0.39
C LYS A 97 -24.45 -28.38 0.36
N GLN A 98 -23.96 -28.31 1.59
CA GLN A 98 -23.90 -29.46 2.48
C GLN A 98 -25.31 -29.68 3.02
N LYS A 99 -25.82 -30.90 2.88
CA LYS A 99 -27.06 -31.33 3.52
C LYS A 99 -26.89 -31.13 5.03
N MET A 100 -27.56 -30.13 5.58
CA MET A 100 -27.58 -29.86 7.02
C MET A 100 -28.07 -31.12 7.76
N SER A 101 -27.15 -31.81 8.44
CA SER A 101 -27.54 -32.73 9.50
C SER A 101 -27.85 -31.89 10.74
N ARG A 102 -29.15 -31.64 10.97
CA ARG A 102 -29.64 -30.80 12.08
C ARG A 102 -29.44 -31.39 13.49
N ASN A 103 -28.74 -32.52 13.64
CA ASN A 103 -28.61 -33.25 14.90
C ASN A 103 -27.16 -33.63 15.26
N ARG A 104 -26.18 -32.74 15.08
CA ARG A 104 -24.86 -32.92 15.71
C ARG A 104 -24.75 -32.03 16.94
N ARG A 105 -24.65 -32.66 18.11
CA ARG A 105 -24.25 -31.98 19.35
C ARG A 105 -22.75 -31.67 19.27
N ALA A 106 -22.38 -30.46 19.65
CA ALA A 106 -20.97 -30.05 19.69
C ALA A 106 -20.17 -30.98 20.61
N GLY A 107 -18.99 -31.40 20.17
CA GLY A 107 -18.06 -32.16 21.00
C GLY A 107 -17.42 -31.29 22.09
N PRO A 108 -16.85 -31.88 23.16
CA PRO A 108 -16.21 -31.13 24.26
C PRO A 108 -14.97 -30.30 23.84
N LEU A 109 -14.44 -30.48 22.63
CA LEU A 109 -13.31 -29.73 22.06
C LEU A 109 -13.70 -29.08 20.72
N GLU A 110 -14.97 -28.67 20.58
CA GLU A 110 -15.47 -27.97 19.41
C GLU A 110 -15.66 -26.49 19.70
N LEU A 111 -15.06 -25.64 18.87
CA LEU A 111 -15.26 -24.20 18.89
C LEU A 111 -16.48 -23.87 18.01
N THR A 112 -17.52 -23.34 18.64
CA THR A 112 -18.82 -23.10 17.99
C THR A 112 -19.09 -21.64 17.69
N GLU A 113 -18.35 -20.72 18.31
CA GLU A 113 -18.64 -19.30 18.20
C GLU A 113 -17.37 -18.46 18.37
N LEU A 114 -17.28 -17.37 17.61
CA LEU A 114 -16.42 -16.23 17.92
C LEU A 114 -17.30 -15.02 18.22
N GLN A 115 -17.33 -14.62 19.50
CA GLN A 115 -18.04 -13.44 19.96
C GLN A 115 -17.14 -12.20 19.84
N VAL A 116 -17.62 -11.17 19.15
CA VAL A 116 -16.90 -9.91 18.94
C VAL A 116 -17.49 -8.81 19.82
N SER A 117 -16.66 -8.17 20.64
CA SER A 117 -17.05 -7.13 21.60
C SER A 117 -16.33 -5.82 21.32
N ILE A 118 -17.09 -4.79 20.93
CA ILE A 118 -16.59 -3.41 20.82
C ILE A 118 -16.85 -2.70 22.14
N THR A 119 -15.80 -2.12 22.72
CA THR A 119 -15.83 -1.62 24.10
C THR A 119 -15.90 -0.11 24.22
N SER A 120 -15.49 0.64 23.19
CA SER A 120 -15.63 2.10 23.17
C SER A 120 -17.11 2.48 23.07
N PRO A 121 -17.57 3.55 23.76
CA PRO A 121 -18.91 4.10 23.59
C PRO A 121 -19.21 4.48 22.13
N ASP A 122 -18.21 5.00 21.43
CA ASP A 122 -18.26 5.22 19.98
C ASP A 122 -17.58 4.05 19.28
N SER A 123 -18.37 3.22 18.61
CA SER A 123 -17.86 2.07 17.85
C SER A 123 -17.11 2.49 16.59
N GLN A 124 -17.39 3.68 16.05
CA GLN A 124 -16.91 4.19 14.76
C GLN A 124 -17.36 3.37 13.54
N CYS A 125 -18.41 2.54 13.67
CA CYS A 125 -18.86 1.64 12.59
C CYS A 125 -19.28 2.38 11.29
N ASP A 126 -19.92 3.54 11.43
CA ASP A 126 -20.36 4.38 10.30
C ASP A 126 -19.33 5.44 9.90
N GLY A 127 -18.21 5.51 10.61
CA GLY A 127 -17.13 6.46 10.37
C GLY A 127 -16.12 5.98 9.33
N TYR A 128 -15.15 6.85 9.07
CA TYR A 128 -13.94 6.54 8.31
C TYR A 128 -12.75 6.37 9.26
N PRO A 129 -11.82 5.46 8.99
CA PRO A 129 -10.59 5.36 9.75
C PRO A 129 -9.75 6.63 9.60
N SER A 130 -8.88 6.88 10.57
CA SER A 130 -7.97 8.03 10.64
C SER A 130 -6.63 7.58 11.23
N VAL A 131 -5.61 8.44 11.18
CA VAL A 131 -4.30 8.15 11.80
C VAL A 131 -4.38 7.93 13.32
N THR A 132 -5.45 8.38 13.98
CA THR A 132 -5.68 8.20 15.42
C THR A 132 -6.65 7.06 15.74
N SER A 133 -7.03 6.25 14.75
CA SER A 133 -7.93 5.12 14.95
C SER A 133 -7.26 4.05 15.81
N ASP A 134 -7.99 3.55 16.82
CA ASP A 134 -7.48 2.51 17.71
C ASP A 134 -7.64 1.14 17.06
N GLU A 135 -6.52 0.57 16.64
CA GLU A 135 -6.41 -0.71 15.94
C GLU A 135 -6.05 -1.87 16.88
N SER A 136 -6.03 -1.65 18.20
CA SER A 136 -5.69 -2.67 19.19
C SER A 136 -6.83 -3.69 19.39
N TYR A 137 -6.46 -4.92 19.73
CA TYR A 137 -7.42 -5.97 20.07
C TYR A 137 -6.83 -7.03 20.99
N GLU A 138 -7.73 -7.76 21.66
CA GLU A 138 -7.43 -8.96 22.44
C GLU A 138 -8.26 -10.12 21.88
N LEU A 139 -7.61 -11.24 21.56
CA LEU A 139 -8.26 -12.45 21.08
C LEU A 139 -7.97 -13.60 22.03
N SER A 140 -9.02 -14.22 22.57
CA SER A 140 -8.94 -15.43 23.40
C SER A 140 -9.71 -16.55 22.71
N VAL A 141 -8.99 -17.58 22.27
CA VAL A 141 -9.54 -18.77 21.64
C VAL A 141 -9.59 -19.89 22.67
N ASP A 142 -10.79 -20.27 23.08
CA ASP A 142 -11.06 -21.43 23.93
C ASP A 142 -12.42 -22.05 23.60
N ALA A 143 -12.66 -23.29 24.01
CA ALA A 143 -13.93 -23.97 23.77
C ALA A 143 -14.94 -23.70 24.91
N PRO A 144 -16.24 -23.57 24.59
CA PRO A 144 -16.85 -23.66 23.25
C PRO A 144 -16.92 -22.33 22.48
N VAL A 145 -16.46 -21.22 23.09
CA VAL A 145 -16.62 -19.85 22.58
C VAL A 145 -15.29 -19.09 22.65
N ALA A 146 -14.85 -18.58 21.51
CA ALA A 146 -13.76 -17.62 21.42
C ALA A 146 -14.29 -16.19 21.58
N VAL A 147 -13.46 -15.29 22.09
CA VAL A 147 -13.81 -13.88 22.30
C VAL A 147 -12.76 -12.99 21.65
N LEU A 148 -13.22 -12.08 20.78
CA LEU A 148 -12.45 -10.98 20.23
C LEU A 148 -12.95 -9.67 20.82
N LYS A 149 -12.10 -8.97 21.55
CA LYS A 149 -12.41 -7.69 22.18
C LYS A 149 -11.55 -6.59 21.57
N ALA A 150 -12.17 -5.47 21.19
CA ALA A 150 -11.45 -4.33 20.62
C ALA A 150 -12.08 -3.00 21.08
N PRO A 151 -11.30 -1.92 21.25
CA PRO A 151 -11.86 -0.61 21.53
C PRO A 151 -12.80 -0.12 20.42
N THR A 152 -12.41 -0.24 19.15
CA THR A 152 -13.20 0.20 17.99
C THR A 152 -13.36 -0.92 16.96
N VAL A 153 -14.19 -0.70 15.94
CA VAL A 153 -14.36 -1.66 14.83
C VAL A 153 -13.06 -1.96 14.08
N TRP A 154 -12.07 -1.05 14.09
CA TRP A 154 -10.82 -1.21 13.36
C TRP A 154 -9.95 -2.33 13.94
N GLY A 155 -9.79 -2.35 15.28
CA GLY A 155 -9.12 -3.45 15.97
C GLY A 155 -9.82 -4.79 15.78
N ALA A 156 -11.16 -4.80 15.73
CA ALA A 156 -11.92 -6.02 15.46
C ALA A 156 -11.65 -6.57 14.04
N LEU A 157 -11.52 -5.72 13.02
CA LEU A 157 -11.15 -6.17 11.67
C LEU A 157 -9.79 -6.88 11.64
N HIS A 158 -8.81 -6.35 12.36
CA HIS A 158 -7.47 -6.95 12.48
C HIS A 158 -7.47 -8.25 13.28
N GLY A 159 -8.25 -8.30 14.36
CA GLY A 159 -8.42 -9.52 15.15
C GLY A 159 -9.13 -10.64 14.40
N LEU A 160 -10.07 -10.32 13.51
CA LEU A 160 -10.69 -11.29 12.61
C LEU A 160 -9.69 -11.87 11.60
N GLU A 161 -8.79 -11.04 11.04
CA GLU A 161 -7.69 -11.55 10.18
C GLU A 161 -6.81 -12.52 10.97
N THR A 162 -6.35 -12.11 12.15
CA THR A 162 -5.53 -12.97 13.02
C THR A 162 -6.24 -14.28 13.39
N PHE A 163 -7.52 -14.23 13.75
CA PHE A 163 -8.32 -15.44 14.00
C PHE A 163 -8.34 -16.37 12.78
N SER A 164 -8.55 -15.82 11.59
CA SER A 164 -8.55 -16.61 10.35
C SER A 164 -7.19 -17.26 10.04
N GLN A 165 -6.08 -16.65 10.49
CA GLN A 165 -4.73 -17.16 10.30
C GLN A 165 -4.37 -18.29 11.28
N LEU A 166 -5.02 -18.33 12.46
CA LEU A 166 -4.86 -19.38 13.45
C LEU A 166 -5.56 -20.69 13.05
N VAL A 167 -6.55 -20.62 12.16
CA VAL A 167 -7.21 -21.83 11.63
C VAL A 167 -6.31 -22.49 10.59
N TYR A 168 -6.08 -23.79 10.76
CA TYR A 168 -5.33 -24.63 9.84
C TYR A 168 -6.12 -25.91 9.51
N GLU A 169 -5.68 -26.63 8.47
CA GLU A 169 -6.21 -27.96 8.14
C GLU A 169 -5.28 -29.03 8.66
N ASP A 170 -5.82 -30.04 9.33
CA ASP A 170 -5.07 -31.26 9.64
C ASP A 170 -4.86 -32.14 8.39
N ASP A 171 -4.14 -33.25 8.56
CA ASP A 171 -3.83 -34.20 7.49
C ASP A 171 -5.08 -34.79 6.82
N TYR A 172 -6.22 -34.79 7.51
CA TYR A 172 -7.50 -35.30 7.03
C TYR A 172 -8.41 -34.18 6.46
N GLY A 173 -7.93 -32.94 6.44
CA GLY A 173 -8.67 -31.77 5.95
C GLY A 173 -9.69 -31.21 6.94
N ALA A 174 -9.64 -31.59 8.21
CA ALA A 174 -10.48 -31.00 9.24
C ALA A 174 -9.90 -29.65 9.70
N LYS A 175 -10.75 -28.64 9.76
CA LYS A 175 -10.39 -27.30 10.26
C LYS A 175 -10.15 -27.35 11.76
N THR A 176 -8.96 -26.96 12.18
CA THR A 176 -8.48 -27.01 13.55
C THR A 176 -7.88 -25.66 13.95
N ILE A 177 -7.97 -25.31 15.23
CA ILE A 177 -7.34 -24.13 15.83
C ILE A 177 -6.82 -24.49 17.22
N ASN A 178 -5.64 -23.99 17.59
CA ASN A 178 -5.15 -24.20 18.95
C ASN A 178 -5.72 -23.17 19.90
N SER A 179 -5.98 -23.57 21.15
CA SER A 179 -6.31 -22.59 22.19
C SER A 179 -5.18 -21.57 22.32
N THR A 180 -5.53 -20.30 22.20
CA THR A 180 -4.59 -19.20 21.94
C THR A 180 -5.04 -17.93 22.66
N LYS A 181 -4.08 -17.18 23.21
CA LYS A 181 -4.30 -15.81 23.68
C LYS A 181 -3.42 -14.84 22.90
N VAL A 182 -4.03 -13.77 22.38
CA VAL A 182 -3.35 -12.70 21.64
C VAL A 182 -3.72 -11.36 22.26
N SER A 183 -2.73 -10.49 22.41
CA SER A 183 -2.91 -9.06 22.69
C SER A 183 -2.04 -8.32 21.69
N ASP A 184 -2.65 -7.49 20.86
CA ASP A 184 -2.00 -6.97 19.66
C ASP A 184 -2.41 -5.53 19.35
N PHE A 185 -1.49 -4.81 18.74
CA PHE A 185 -1.64 -3.42 18.30
C PHE A 185 -0.50 -3.09 17.32
N PRO A 186 -0.70 -2.15 16.38
CA PRO A 186 0.34 -1.78 15.45
C PRO A 186 1.46 -0.99 16.14
N ARG A 187 2.71 -1.20 15.70
CA ARG A 187 3.87 -0.39 16.11
C ARG A 187 3.78 1.04 15.56
N PHE A 188 3.27 1.19 14.33
CA PHE A 188 3.12 2.48 13.64
C PHE A 188 1.69 2.66 13.12
N ALA A 189 1.17 3.88 13.23
CA ALA A 189 -0.22 4.20 12.90
C ALA A 189 -0.46 4.36 11.38
N HIS A 190 0.58 4.73 10.62
CA HIS A 190 0.49 4.93 9.16
C HIS A 190 1.20 3.81 8.42
N ARG A 191 0.44 2.92 7.77
CA ARG A 191 0.98 1.77 7.06
C ARG A 191 0.40 1.76 5.66
N GLY A 192 1.18 2.28 4.71
CA GLY A 192 0.72 2.59 3.37
C GLY A 192 1.18 1.66 2.25
N ILE A 193 0.36 1.60 1.21
CA ILE A 193 0.74 1.14 -0.13
C ILE A 193 0.46 2.28 -1.09
N LEU A 194 1.48 2.73 -1.82
CA LEU A 194 1.33 3.63 -2.95
C LEU A 194 1.12 2.81 -4.22
N LEU A 195 0.01 3.07 -4.93
CA LEU A 195 -0.18 2.62 -6.30
C LEU A 195 -0.30 3.82 -7.25
N ASP A 196 0.52 3.79 -8.28
CA ASP A 196 0.48 4.69 -9.41
C ASP A 196 -0.50 4.17 -10.46
N SER A 197 -1.52 4.98 -10.75
CA SER A 197 -2.53 4.70 -11.76
C SER A 197 -2.52 5.68 -12.94
N SER A 198 -1.47 6.49 -13.02
CA SER A 198 -1.25 7.43 -14.11
C SER A 198 -0.32 6.86 -15.18
N ARG A 199 0.85 6.35 -14.77
CA ARG A 199 1.84 5.80 -15.71
C ARG A 199 1.22 4.64 -16.50
N HIS A 200 0.45 3.79 -15.82
CA HIS A 200 -0.52 2.89 -16.44
C HIS A 200 -1.85 2.92 -15.70
N PHE A 201 -2.96 2.86 -16.43
CA PHE A 201 -4.28 2.78 -15.81
C PHE A 201 -4.49 1.43 -15.13
N LEU A 202 -4.99 1.44 -13.89
CA LEU A 202 -5.33 0.24 -13.13
C LEU A 202 -6.85 0.03 -13.12
N PRO A 203 -7.39 -1.08 -13.66
CA PRO A 203 -8.81 -1.38 -13.57
C PRO A 203 -9.28 -1.45 -12.12
N ILE A 204 -10.52 -1.01 -11.86
CA ILE A 204 -11.08 -1.00 -10.49
C ILE A 204 -10.98 -2.35 -9.79
N LYS A 205 -11.19 -3.45 -10.50
CA LYS A 205 -11.04 -4.80 -9.93
C LYS A 205 -9.65 -5.07 -9.37
N VAL A 206 -8.59 -4.52 -9.99
CA VAL A 206 -7.20 -4.65 -9.51
C VAL A 206 -7.01 -3.83 -8.24
N LEU A 207 -7.54 -2.60 -8.20
CA LEU A 207 -7.51 -1.76 -6.99
C LEU A 207 -8.25 -2.42 -5.82
N LEU A 208 -9.44 -2.98 -6.06
CA LEU A 208 -10.21 -3.69 -5.03
C LEU A 208 -9.51 -4.97 -4.56
N ALA A 209 -8.88 -5.73 -5.47
CA ALA A 209 -8.08 -6.90 -5.11
C ALA A 209 -6.86 -6.50 -4.27
N ASN A 210 -6.22 -5.37 -4.57
CA ASN A 210 -5.15 -4.85 -3.74
C ASN A 210 -5.63 -4.46 -2.33
N LEU A 211 -6.74 -3.74 -2.21
CA LEU A 211 -7.34 -3.38 -0.92
C LEU A 211 -7.72 -4.62 -0.08
N GLU A 212 -8.14 -5.69 -0.73
CA GLU A 212 -8.34 -6.98 -0.07
C GLU A 212 -7.04 -7.53 0.51
N THR A 213 -5.97 -7.58 -0.29
CA THR A 213 -4.66 -8.09 0.15
C THR A 213 -4.01 -7.20 1.20
N MET A 214 -4.21 -5.88 1.13
CA MET A 214 -3.80 -4.93 2.17
C MET A 214 -4.43 -5.29 3.52
N ALA A 215 -5.72 -5.62 3.55
CA ALA A 215 -6.42 -6.04 4.77
C ALA A 215 -5.84 -7.34 5.35
N MET A 216 -5.51 -8.33 4.49
CA MET A 216 -4.85 -9.57 4.91
C MET A 216 -3.47 -9.33 5.56
N ASN A 217 -2.82 -8.21 5.23
CA ASN A 217 -1.50 -7.82 5.70
C ASN A 217 -1.54 -6.68 6.74
N LYS A 218 -2.73 -6.26 7.18
CA LYS A 218 -2.96 -5.17 8.15
C LYS A 218 -2.38 -3.80 7.74
N PHE A 219 -2.23 -3.55 6.44
CA PHE A 219 -2.05 -2.18 5.91
C PHE A 219 -3.35 -1.39 6.10
N ASN A 220 -3.24 -0.09 6.36
CA ASN A 220 -4.39 0.77 6.67
C ASN A 220 -4.43 2.08 5.87
N VAL A 221 -3.48 2.32 4.96
CA VAL A 221 -3.46 3.47 4.06
C VAL A 221 -3.28 3.00 2.62
N PHE A 222 -4.23 3.38 1.77
CA PHE A 222 -4.08 3.31 0.33
C PHE A 222 -3.72 4.72 -0.15
N HIS A 223 -2.44 4.89 -0.48
CA HIS A 223 -1.94 6.10 -1.11
C HIS A 223 -2.18 5.97 -2.61
N TRP A 224 -3.14 6.74 -3.11
CA TRP A 224 -3.56 6.67 -4.49
C TRP A 224 -2.93 7.80 -5.29
N HIS A 225 -1.79 7.51 -5.91
CA HIS A 225 -1.16 8.36 -6.91
C HIS A 225 -1.97 8.28 -8.21
N ILE A 226 -2.95 9.17 -8.34
CA ILE A 226 -4.06 9.02 -9.27
C ILE A 226 -3.81 9.68 -10.64
N VAL A 227 -2.92 10.66 -10.71
CA VAL A 227 -2.58 11.43 -11.92
C VAL A 227 -1.09 11.78 -11.90
N ASP A 228 -0.49 11.91 -13.08
CA ASP A 228 0.92 12.27 -13.29
C ASP A 228 1.08 12.79 -14.74
N ASP A 229 2.28 12.91 -15.27
CA ASP A 229 2.60 13.37 -16.62
C ASP A 229 1.88 12.60 -17.73
N GLN A 230 1.83 11.27 -17.62
CA GLN A 230 1.41 10.40 -18.71
C GLN A 230 -0.11 10.39 -18.88
N SER A 231 -0.88 10.37 -17.78
CA SER A 231 -2.34 10.41 -17.88
C SER A 231 -3.06 11.07 -16.70
N PHE A 232 -4.27 11.57 -17.00
CA PHE A 232 -5.21 12.13 -16.03
C PHE A 232 -6.50 11.29 -15.97
N PRO A 233 -6.51 10.12 -15.31
CA PRO A 233 -7.69 9.25 -15.30
C PRO A 233 -8.79 9.72 -14.33
N TYR A 234 -8.50 10.61 -13.37
CA TYR A 234 -9.52 11.11 -12.43
C TYR A 234 -10.58 11.98 -13.11
N LEU A 235 -11.86 11.57 -13.08
CA LEU A 235 -12.95 12.40 -13.61
C LEU A 235 -13.38 13.48 -12.63
N SER A 236 -12.79 14.67 -12.75
CA SER A 236 -13.26 15.85 -12.03
C SER A 236 -14.64 16.31 -12.53
N ARG A 237 -15.54 16.64 -11.60
CA ARG A 237 -16.86 17.21 -11.94
C ARG A 237 -16.76 18.69 -12.30
N THR A 238 -15.86 19.40 -11.62
CA THR A 238 -15.62 20.82 -11.79
C THR A 238 -14.81 21.10 -13.06
N PHE A 239 -13.89 20.18 -13.41
CA PHE A 239 -13.06 20.28 -14.60
C PHE A 239 -13.09 18.98 -15.43
N PRO A 240 -14.21 18.65 -16.11
CA PRO A 240 -14.34 17.41 -16.87
C PRO A 240 -13.30 17.25 -17.98
N GLN A 241 -12.81 18.37 -18.53
CA GLN A 241 -11.83 18.40 -19.61
C GLN A 241 -10.48 17.78 -19.23
N LEU A 242 -10.11 17.78 -17.94
CA LEU A 242 -8.87 17.16 -17.46
C LEU A 242 -8.80 15.68 -17.87
N SER A 243 -9.83 14.90 -17.53
CA SER A 243 -9.87 13.48 -17.94
C SER A 243 -10.24 13.27 -19.41
N GLN A 244 -11.11 14.11 -19.99
CA GLN A 244 -11.53 13.97 -21.39
C GLN A 244 -10.36 14.12 -22.37
N GLN A 245 -9.36 14.92 -22.01
CA GLN A 245 -8.20 15.21 -22.86
C GLN A 245 -6.89 14.65 -22.28
N GLY A 246 -6.83 14.43 -20.96
CA GLY A 246 -5.66 13.97 -20.23
C GLY A 246 -5.58 12.46 -20.00
N ALA A 247 -6.70 11.73 -19.96
CA ALA A 247 -6.69 10.28 -19.80
C ALA A 247 -6.17 9.57 -21.05
N TYR A 248 -5.67 8.34 -20.89
CA TYR A 248 -5.31 7.49 -22.04
C TYR A 248 -6.48 7.24 -23.00
N HIS A 249 -7.69 7.13 -22.46
CA HIS A 249 -8.92 7.09 -23.25
C HIS A 249 -10.08 7.67 -22.44
N PRO A 250 -10.87 8.61 -22.99
CA PRO A 250 -11.84 9.43 -22.25
C PRO A 250 -13.01 8.67 -21.60
N TYR A 251 -13.17 7.37 -21.89
CA TYR A 251 -14.27 6.55 -21.36
C TYR A 251 -13.85 5.25 -20.68
N SER A 252 -12.72 4.65 -21.08
CA SER A 252 -12.33 3.31 -20.63
C SER A 252 -11.18 3.32 -19.63
N HIS A 253 -10.38 4.38 -19.61
CA HIS A 253 -9.24 4.56 -18.71
C HIS A 253 -9.46 5.80 -17.84
N VAL A 254 -10.65 5.86 -17.24
CA VAL A 254 -11.11 6.97 -16.40
C VAL A 254 -11.74 6.40 -15.14
N TYR A 255 -11.46 7.01 -13.99
CA TYR A 255 -12.11 6.74 -12.72
C TYR A 255 -13.29 7.69 -12.56
N THR A 256 -14.51 7.17 -12.70
CA THR A 256 -15.73 7.95 -12.51
C THR A 256 -15.95 8.29 -11.03
N PRO A 257 -16.82 9.25 -10.70
CA PRO A 257 -17.20 9.50 -9.31
C PRO A 257 -17.77 8.27 -8.59
N SER A 258 -18.43 7.36 -9.32
CA SER A 258 -18.93 6.10 -8.75
C SER A 258 -17.79 5.12 -8.47
N ASP A 259 -16.77 5.07 -9.33
CA ASP A 259 -15.59 4.24 -9.13
C ASP A 259 -14.79 4.70 -7.91
N VAL A 260 -14.52 6.00 -7.80
CA VAL A 260 -13.82 6.59 -6.66
C VAL A 260 -14.58 6.32 -5.35
N LYS A 261 -15.92 6.51 -5.35
CA LYS A 261 -16.76 6.18 -4.19
C LYS A 261 -16.71 4.68 -3.86
N MET A 262 -16.67 3.81 -4.86
CA MET A 262 -16.56 2.36 -4.66
C MET A 262 -15.24 1.98 -3.99
N VAL A 263 -14.11 2.53 -4.44
CA VAL A 263 -12.80 2.31 -3.83
C VAL A 263 -12.80 2.79 -2.38
N ILE A 264 -13.28 4.01 -2.12
CA ILE A 264 -13.35 4.59 -0.77
C ILE A 264 -14.18 3.72 0.19
N GLU A 265 -15.39 3.31 -0.21
CA GLU A 265 -16.23 2.47 0.66
C GLU A 265 -15.66 1.06 0.84
N PHE A 266 -15.09 0.48 -0.22
CA PHE A 266 -14.48 -0.84 -0.14
C PHE A 266 -13.26 -0.86 0.80
N ALA A 267 -12.46 0.22 0.78
CA ALA A 267 -11.36 0.46 1.69
C ALA A 267 -11.86 0.66 3.13
N ARG A 268 -12.89 1.50 3.33
CA ARG A 268 -13.50 1.76 4.65
C ARG A 268 -14.00 0.49 5.33
N LEU A 269 -14.67 -0.40 4.59
CA LEU A 269 -15.13 -1.71 5.09
C LEU A 269 -14.00 -2.68 5.50
N ARG A 270 -12.75 -2.31 5.21
CA ARG A 270 -11.51 -3.01 5.59
C ARG A 270 -10.62 -2.19 6.53
N GLY A 271 -11.10 -1.04 7.02
CA GLY A 271 -10.30 -0.17 7.89
C GLY A 271 -9.13 0.51 7.17
N ILE A 272 -9.23 0.68 5.85
CA ILE A 272 -8.21 1.32 5.02
C ILE A 272 -8.64 2.74 4.68
N ARG A 273 -7.75 3.69 4.96
CA ARG A 273 -7.84 5.11 4.55
C ARG A 273 -7.47 5.23 3.08
N VAL A 274 -8.14 6.12 2.34
CA VAL A 274 -7.76 6.45 0.95
C VAL A 274 -7.23 7.88 0.93
N ILE A 275 -5.92 8.02 0.75
CA ILE A 275 -5.25 9.31 0.65
C ILE A 275 -4.97 9.56 -0.83
N PRO A 276 -5.66 10.51 -1.47
CA PRO A 276 -5.37 10.86 -2.85
C PRO A 276 -4.10 11.69 -2.94
N GLU A 277 -3.32 11.46 -3.99
CA GLU A 277 -2.24 12.34 -4.41
C GLU A 277 -2.59 13.02 -5.72
N PHE A 278 -2.47 14.35 -5.72
CA PHE A 278 -2.58 15.21 -6.89
C PHE A 278 -1.35 16.08 -6.93
N ASP A 279 -0.28 15.51 -7.48
CA ASP A 279 1.05 16.09 -7.45
C ASP A 279 1.16 17.34 -8.34
N THR A 280 1.79 18.38 -7.79
CA THR A 280 2.11 19.63 -8.46
C THR A 280 3.31 20.30 -7.76
N PRO A 281 4.12 21.15 -8.44
CA PRO A 281 3.96 21.63 -9.82
C PRO A 281 4.64 20.74 -10.87
N GLY A 282 5.48 19.79 -10.46
CA GLY A 282 6.02 18.73 -11.31
C GLY A 282 4.92 17.77 -11.79
N HIS A 283 5.29 16.75 -12.57
CA HIS A 283 4.41 15.62 -12.89
C HIS A 283 2.97 15.97 -13.37
N THR A 284 2.85 17.06 -14.15
CA THR A 284 1.56 17.67 -14.51
C THR A 284 1.29 17.76 -16.01
N GLN A 285 2.09 17.11 -16.86
CA GLN A 285 1.93 17.21 -18.31
C GLN A 285 0.53 16.80 -18.81
N SER A 286 -0.11 15.82 -18.17
CA SER A 286 -1.48 15.40 -18.52
C SER A 286 -2.53 16.46 -18.19
N TRP A 287 -2.29 17.32 -17.20
CA TRP A 287 -3.22 18.34 -16.73
C TRP A 287 -3.41 19.44 -17.77
N GLY A 288 -2.29 19.86 -18.39
CA GLY A 288 -2.29 20.93 -19.41
C GLY A 288 -3.10 20.59 -20.67
N LYS A 289 -3.39 19.31 -20.91
CA LYS A 289 -4.26 18.89 -22.02
C LYS A 289 -5.70 19.36 -21.80
N GLY A 290 -6.19 19.32 -20.56
CA GLY A 290 -7.57 19.67 -20.22
C GLY A 290 -7.77 21.07 -19.63
N GLN A 291 -6.69 21.71 -19.18
CA GLN A 291 -6.71 23.06 -18.60
C GLN A 291 -5.74 23.97 -19.33
N MET A 292 -6.29 24.89 -20.14
CA MET A 292 -5.50 25.89 -20.86
C MET A 292 -4.77 26.83 -19.90
N ASP A 293 -3.60 27.28 -20.34
CA ASP A 293 -2.71 28.22 -19.63
C ASP A 293 -2.26 27.76 -18.24
N LEU A 294 -2.40 26.48 -17.90
CA LEU A 294 -1.93 25.93 -16.63
C LEU A 294 -0.43 25.65 -16.62
N LEU A 295 0.09 25.04 -17.69
CA LEU A 295 1.50 24.63 -17.77
C LEU A 295 2.36 25.72 -18.39
N THR A 296 3.64 25.72 -18.03
CA THR A 296 4.61 26.68 -18.56
C THR A 296 4.98 26.32 -20.00
N PRO A 297 4.80 27.21 -20.99
CA PRO A 297 5.37 27.02 -22.33
C PRO A 297 6.90 27.14 -22.27
N CYS A 298 7.62 26.15 -22.78
CA CYS A 298 9.08 26.19 -22.85
C CYS A 298 9.55 26.94 -24.10
N PHE A 299 10.78 27.47 -24.03
CA PHE A 299 11.39 28.25 -25.10
C PHE A 299 12.72 27.63 -25.53
N SER A 300 12.97 27.67 -26.84
CA SER A 300 14.29 27.40 -27.43
C SER A 300 14.79 28.71 -28.02
N GLY A 301 15.70 29.39 -27.30
CA GLY A 301 16.09 30.76 -27.63
C GLY A 301 14.94 31.75 -27.45
N ALA A 302 14.58 32.47 -28.51
CA ALA A 302 13.51 33.49 -28.47
C ALA A 302 12.12 32.94 -28.85
N THR A 303 12.02 31.68 -29.28
CA THR A 303 10.78 31.09 -29.80
C THR A 303 10.26 29.98 -28.88
N PRO A 304 8.93 29.84 -28.71
CA PRO A 304 8.35 28.70 -28.02
C PRO A 304 8.77 27.37 -28.67
N SER A 305 9.17 26.39 -27.88
CA SER A 305 9.58 25.06 -28.37
C SER A 305 8.41 24.16 -28.78
N GLY A 306 7.19 24.53 -28.37
CA GLY A 306 5.99 23.69 -28.49
C GLY A 306 5.87 22.63 -27.38
N SER A 307 6.83 22.54 -26.48
CA SER A 307 6.76 21.70 -25.27
C SER A 307 6.31 22.51 -24.06
N PHE A 308 5.78 21.80 -23.07
CA PHE A 308 5.40 22.36 -21.78
C PHE A 308 6.26 21.77 -20.67
N GLY A 309 6.40 22.51 -19.57
CA GLY A 309 7.06 22.06 -18.35
C GLY A 309 6.10 22.15 -17.16
N PRO A 310 6.63 22.36 -15.94
CA PRO A 310 5.81 22.41 -14.72
C PRO A 310 4.70 23.46 -14.79
N VAL A 311 3.72 23.31 -13.88
CA VAL A 311 2.66 24.30 -13.64
C VAL A 311 3.24 25.72 -13.61
N ASN A 312 2.59 26.64 -14.29
CA ASN A 312 3.01 28.02 -14.38
C ASN A 312 2.64 28.78 -13.09
N PRO A 313 3.61 29.17 -12.25
CA PRO A 313 3.33 29.74 -10.94
C PRO A 313 3.11 31.26 -10.98
N ILE A 314 3.29 31.91 -12.14
CA ILE A 314 3.21 33.38 -12.23
C ILE A 314 1.80 33.87 -12.58
N LEU A 315 0.87 32.96 -12.87
CA LEU A 315 -0.50 33.28 -13.29
C LEU A 315 -1.50 33.14 -12.15
N ASN A 316 -2.38 34.13 -11.96
CA ASN A 316 -3.45 34.04 -10.97
C ASN A 316 -4.46 32.94 -11.31
N THR A 317 -4.68 32.68 -12.61
CA THR A 317 -5.56 31.62 -13.10
C THR A 317 -5.13 30.23 -12.62
N THR A 318 -3.84 30.00 -12.41
CA THR A 318 -3.30 28.77 -11.79
C THR A 318 -3.89 28.58 -10.39
N TYR A 319 -3.84 29.61 -9.56
CA TYR A 319 -4.29 29.52 -8.17
C TYR A 319 -5.82 29.48 -8.06
N ASP A 320 -6.54 30.15 -8.95
CA ASP A 320 -8.00 30.04 -9.05
C ASP A 320 -8.44 28.62 -9.44
N PHE A 321 -7.70 27.99 -10.37
CA PHE A 321 -7.89 26.59 -10.72
C PHE A 321 -7.61 25.67 -9.53
N MET A 322 -6.44 25.78 -8.89
CA MET A 322 -6.05 24.96 -7.75
C MET A 322 -7.05 25.09 -6.59
N SER A 323 -7.53 26.30 -6.31
CA SER A 323 -8.53 26.54 -5.27
C SER A 323 -9.83 25.76 -5.52
N ARG A 324 -10.35 25.82 -6.74
CA ARG A 324 -11.58 25.10 -7.11
C ARG A 324 -11.36 23.59 -7.18
N PHE A 325 -10.21 23.16 -7.68
CA PHE A 325 -9.87 21.75 -7.83
C PHE A 325 -9.71 21.07 -6.47
N PHE A 326 -8.87 21.62 -5.59
CA PHE A 326 -8.67 21.05 -4.25
C PHE A 326 -9.89 21.18 -3.34
N LYS A 327 -10.78 22.15 -3.60
CA LYS A 327 -12.10 22.17 -2.96
C LYS A 327 -12.91 20.93 -3.32
N GLU A 328 -12.97 20.55 -4.60
CA GLU A 328 -13.62 19.30 -5.01
C GLU A 328 -12.94 18.08 -4.39
N VAL A 329 -11.61 17.99 -4.46
CA VAL A 329 -10.86 16.87 -3.85
C VAL A 329 -11.20 16.72 -2.37
N SER A 330 -11.27 17.83 -1.63
CA SER A 330 -11.62 17.82 -0.21
C SER A 330 -13.04 17.33 0.09
N ASP A 331 -13.97 17.51 -0.85
CA ASP A 331 -15.37 17.06 -0.73
C ASP A 331 -15.55 15.60 -1.19
N VAL A 332 -14.71 15.13 -2.12
CA VAL A 332 -14.75 13.75 -2.66
C VAL A 332 -14.08 12.76 -1.72
N PHE A 333 -12.90 13.09 -1.20
CA PHE A 333 -12.10 12.18 -0.38
C PHE A 333 -12.30 12.49 1.12
N PRO A 334 -12.80 11.54 1.92
CA PRO A 334 -13.15 11.80 3.31
C PRO A 334 -11.94 11.84 4.25
N ASP A 335 -10.77 11.30 3.88
CA ASP A 335 -9.59 11.23 4.75
C ASP A 335 -9.16 12.63 5.23
N GLY A 336 -8.59 12.71 6.44
CA GLY A 336 -8.12 13.97 7.01
C GLY A 336 -6.98 14.62 6.23
N TYR A 337 -6.29 13.86 5.37
CA TYR A 337 -5.12 14.30 4.61
C TYR A 337 -5.32 14.18 3.10
N VAL A 338 -4.59 15.01 2.35
CA VAL A 338 -4.36 14.91 0.91
C VAL A 338 -2.86 14.98 0.68
N HIS A 339 -2.32 14.15 -0.22
CA HIS A 339 -0.92 14.26 -0.63
C HIS A 339 -0.82 15.29 -1.77
N LEU A 340 0.04 16.28 -1.60
CA LEU A 340 0.20 17.39 -2.56
C LEU A 340 1.39 17.19 -3.51
N GLY A 341 2.12 16.10 -3.32
CA GLY A 341 3.33 15.77 -4.06
C GLY A 341 4.43 16.80 -3.78
N GLY A 342 4.94 17.41 -4.84
CA GLY A 342 5.99 18.43 -4.81
C GLY A 342 7.40 17.88 -4.97
N ASP A 343 7.56 16.75 -5.64
CA ASP A 343 8.83 16.11 -5.97
C ASP A 343 9.35 16.50 -7.37
N GLU A 344 10.66 16.27 -7.57
CA GLU A 344 11.35 16.25 -8.87
C GLU A 344 11.06 17.41 -9.86
N VAL A 345 10.84 18.63 -9.37
CA VAL A 345 10.51 19.76 -10.25
C VAL A 345 11.70 20.18 -11.13
N ASP A 346 11.63 19.91 -12.43
CA ASP A 346 12.63 20.39 -13.39
C ASP A 346 12.44 21.89 -13.74
N PHE A 347 13.39 22.71 -13.31
CA PHE A 347 13.39 24.15 -13.56
C PHE A 347 13.81 24.56 -14.98
N THR A 348 14.22 23.62 -15.84
CA THR A 348 14.75 23.94 -17.19
C THR A 348 13.73 24.71 -18.03
N CYS A 349 12.47 24.31 -18.01
CA CYS A 349 11.41 25.01 -18.74
C CYS A 349 11.15 26.41 -18.18
N TRP A 350 11.10 26.57 -16.85
CA TRP A 350 10.98 27.88 -16.20
C TRP A 350 12.15 28.80 -16.56
N LYS A 351 13.39 28.27 -16.54
CA LYS A 351 14.61 28.97 -16.97
C LYS A 351 14.62 29.36 -18.44
N SER A 352 13.82 28.72 -19.28
CA SER A 352 13.71 29.09 -20.68
C SER A 352 12.74 30.25 -20.91
N ASN A 353 11.68 30.35 -20.10
CA ASN A 353 10.54 31.22 -20.34
C ASN A 353 10.83 32.70 -19.96
N PRO A 354 10.64 33.67 -20.88
CA PRO A 354 10.95 35.08 -20.65
C PRO A 354 10.03 35.77 -19.63
N ASP A 355 8.75 35.39 -19.57
CA ASP A 355 7.80 35.98 -18.62
C ASP A 355 8.11 35.53 -17.19
N ILE A 356 8.52 34.26 -17.02
CA ILE A 356 8.99 33.76 -15.73
C ILE A 356 10.28 34.46 -15.31
N LYS A 357 11.27 34.64 -16.20
CA LYS A 357 12.48 35.42 -15.87
C LYS A 357 12.14 36.82 -15.37
N LYS A 358 11.22 37.50 -16.06
CA LYS A 358 10.76 38.83 -15.64
C LYS A 358 10.12 38.79 -14.26
N PHE A 359 9.33 37.77 -13.96
CA PHE A 359 8.75 37.59 -12.62
C PHE A 359 9.81 37.30 -11.56
N MET A 360 10.81 36.47 -11.86
CA MET A 360 11.95 36.19 -10.97
C MET A 360 12.69 37.47 -10.59
N ASP A 361 12.93 38.35 -11.56
CA ASP A 361 13.56 39.65 -11.33
C ASP A 361 12.68 40.57 -10.47
N GLN A 362 11.37 40.61 -10.73
CA GLN A 362 10.40 41.41 -9.96
C GLN A 362 10.28 40.98 -8.50
N GLN A 363 10.31 39.67 -8.23
CA GLN A 363 10.25 39.13 -6.87
C GLN A 363 11.62 39.13 -6.16
N GLY A 364 12.70 39.47 -6.87
CA GLY A 364 14.05 39.42 -6.32
C GLY A 364 14.56 38.00 -6.05
N PHE A 365 14.04 37.00 -6.77
CA PHE A 365 14.49 35.60 -6.65
C PHE A 365 15.80 35.35 -7.39
N GLY A 366 16.17 36.20 -8.35
CA GLY A 366 17.41 36.07 -9.12
C GLY A 366 17.37 34.82 -10.01
N GLN A 367 18.42 34.00 -9.95
CA GLN A 367 18.52 32.74 -10.73
C GLN A 367 18.17 31.49 -9.91
N ASP A 368 17.64 31.66 -8.71
CA ASP A 368 17.31 30.57 -7.79
C ASP A 368 15.83 30.17 -7.93
N TYR A 369 15.57 29.23 -8.84
CA TYR A 369 14.21 28.78 -9.17
C TYR A 369 13.58 27.91 -8.08
N SER A 370 14.35 27.41 -7.11
CA SER A 370 13.79 26.77 -5.91
C SER A 370 12.90 27.74 -5.12
N LYS A 371 13.21 29.04 -5.14
CA LYS A 371 12.35 30.07 -4.52
C LYS A 371 11.02 30.26 -5.25
N LEU A 372 11.01 30.05 -6.58
CA LEU A 372 9.78 30.11 -7.37
C LEU A 372 8.87 28.92 -7.09
N GLU A 373 9.47 27.73 -6.99
CA GLU A 373 8.77 26.53 -6.52
C GLU A 373 8.23 26.74 -5.10
N SER A 374 9.05 27.21 -4.17
CA SER A 374 8.63 27.52 -2.80
C SER A 374 7.49 28.54 -2.75
N PHE A 375 7.51 29.55 -3.64
CA PHE A 375 6.42 30.51 -3.80
C PHE A 375 5.12 29.85 -4.27
N TYR A 376 5.20 28.93 -5.25
CA TYR A 376 4.06 28.16 -5.71
C TYR A 376 3.48 27.29 -4.61
N ILE A 377 4.33 26.47 -3.97
CA ILE A 377 3.89 25.51 -2.97
C ILE A 377 3.29 26.25 -1.78
N GLN A 378 3.90 27.35 -1.31
CA GLN A 378 3.33 28.13 -0.21
C GLN A 378 1.89 28.57 -0.49
N LYS A 379 1.60 29.06 -1.71
CA LYS A 379 0.24 29.43 -2.11
C LYS A 379 -0.69 28.24 -2.19
N LEU A 380 -0.21 27.09 -2.64
CA LEU A 380 -0.99 25.86 -2.64
C LEU A 380 -1.33 25.39 -1.22
N LEU A 381 -0.37 25.43 -0.29
CA LEU A 381 -0.59 25.11 1.12
C LEU A 381 -1.63 26.03 1.76
N ASP A 382 -1.60 27.33 1.43
CA ASP A 382 -2.60 28.31 1.89
C ASP A 382 -4.00 27.99 1.35
N ILE A 383 -4.09 27.56 0.09
CA ILE A 383 -5.36 27.09 -0.52
C ILE A 383 -5.89 25.86 0.20
N VAL A 384 -5.09 24.81 0.34
CA VAL A 384 -5.52 23.52 0.92
C VAL A 384 -5.89 23.69 2.39
N THR A 385 -5.23 24.59 3.10
CA THR A 385 -5.58 25.00 4.47
C THR A 385 -7.04 25.43 4.61
N THR A 386 -7.61 26.12 3.61
CA THR A 386 -9.02 26.57 3.66
C THR A 386 -10.02 25.41 3.60
N THR A 387 -9.59 24.24 3.13
CA THR A 387 -10.41 23.02 3.06
C THR A 387 -10.51 22.29 4.40
N LYS A 388 -9.73 22.71 5.42
CA LYS A 388 -9.60 22.05 6.73
C LYS A 388 -9.00 20.64 6.69
N LYS A 389 -8.43 20.23 5.56
CA LYS A 389 -7.62 19.02 5.44
C LYS A 389 -6.18 19.32 5.88
N GLY A 390 -5.53 18.35 6.51
CA GLY A 390 -4.07 18.31 6.61
C GLY A 390 -3.46 17.93 5.26
N TYR A 391 -2.14 18.03 5.14
CA TYR A 391 -1.45 17.65 3.91
C TYR A 391 -0.16 16.89 4.17
N ILE A 392 0.14 16.03 3.20
CA ILE A 392 1.39 15.28 3.09
C ILE A 392 2.14 15.81 1.86
N ILE A 393 3.45 15.90 1.96
CA ILE A 393 4.34 16.39 0.89
C ILE A 393 5.53 15.45 0.76
N TRP A 394 6.11 15.35 -0.44
CA TRP A 394 7.43 14.77 -0.61
C TRP A 394 8.51 15.66 0.01
N GLN A 395 9.67 15.08 0.28
CA GLN A 395 10.73 15.71 1.08
C GLN A 395 11.32 16.98 0.46
N GLU A 396 11.30 17.12 -0.87
CA GLU A 396 11.89 18.26 -1.57
C GLU A 396 11.28 19.59 -1.13
N VAL A 397 9.98 19.59 -0.83
CA VAL A 397 9.28 20.76 -0.30
C VAL A 397 9.89 21.22 1.04
N PHE A 398 10.27 20.28 1.89
CA PHE A 398 10.98 20.56 3.14
C PHE A 398 12.44 20.99 2.86
N ASP A 399 13.14 20.27 1.99
CA ASP A 399 14.54 20.52 1.64
C ASP A 399 14.75 21.92 1.02
N ASN A 400 13.77 22.40 0.25
CA ASN A 400 13.78 23.72 -0.38
C ASN A 400 13.36 24.87 0.57
N GLY A 401 13.18 24.57 1.86
CA GLY A 401 12.95 25.57 2.91
C GLY A 401 11.58 26.23 2.87
N VAL A 402 10.56 25.56 2.31
CA VAL A 402 9.18 26.03 2.32
C VAL A 402 8.69 26.16 3.76
N LYS A 403 7.92 27.21 4.05
CA LYS A 403 7.35 27.40 5.39
C LYS A 403 6.13 26.49 5.56
N LEU A 404 6.35 25.36 6.22
CA LEU A 404 5.32 24.37 6.50
C LEU A 404 4.55 24.71 7.78
N LYS A 405 3.34 24.17 7.88
CA LYS A 405 2.58 24.20 9.14
C LYS A 405 3.06 23.10 10.08
N PRO A 406 2.95 23.29 11.41
CA PRO A 406 3.39 22.28 12.38
C PRO A 406 2.75 20.89 12.22
N ASP A 407 1.53 20.82 11.67
CA ASP A 407 0.78 19.57 11.44
C ASP A 407 1.03 18.94 10.06
N THR A 408 1.98 19.48 9.28
CA THR A 408 2.42 18.92 8.00
C THR A 408 3.11 17.57 8.22
N VAL A 409 2.82 16.61 7.34
CA VAL A 409 3.55 15.34 7.30
C VAL A 409 4.53 15.35 6.13
N VAL A 410 5.81 15.06 6.39
CA VAL A 410 6.85 14.97 5.37
C VAL A 410 7.09 13.51 5.02
N HIS A 411 7.09 13.17 3.73
CA HIS A 411 7.29 11.83 3.23
C HIS A 411 8.71 11.67 2.66
N VAL A 412 9.56 10.91 3.36
CA VAL A 412 10.97 10.72 3.02
C VAL A 412 11.13 9.52 2.10
N TRP A 413 11.61 9.78 0.87
CA TRP A 413 11.63 8.82 -0.22
C TRP A 413 12.99 8.66 -0.91
N MET A 414 13.89 9.65 -0.81
CA MET A 414 15.20 9.55 -1.44
C MET A 414 16.09 8.57 -0.69
N GLY A 415 16.54 7.52 -1.39
CA GLY A 415 17.29 6.40 -0.79
C GLY A 415 18.65 6.77 -0.19
N SER A 416 19.37 7.73 -0.79
CA SER A 416 20.67 8.16 -0.26
C SER A 416 20.49 9.14 0.89
N GLY A 417 20.90 8.75 2.10
CA GLY A 417 20.89 9.64 3.26
C GLY A 417 19.54 9.75 3.97
N SER A 418 18.62 8.81 3.74
CA SER A 418 17.30 8.79 4.40
C SER A 418 17.40 8.94 5.93
N ASP A 419 18.37 8.32 6.59
CA ASP A 419 18.54 8.45 8.05
C ASP A 419 18.88 9.88 8.49
N ALA A 420 19.72 10.57 7.70
CA ALA A 420 20.05 11.97 7.95
C ALA A 420 18.82 12.85 7.70
N GLU A 421 18.01 12.53 6.69
CA GLU A 421 16.79 13.27 6.37
C GLU A 421 15.72 13.09 7.45
N MET A 422 15.50 11.86 7.90
CA MET A 422 14.63 11.55 9.04
C MET A 422 15.06 12.33 10.29
N ASN A 423 16.37 12.43 10.56
CA ASN A 423 16.87 13.29 11.65
C ASN A 423 16.53 14.78 11.43
N LYS A 424 16.77 15.34 10.23
CA LYS A 424 16.50 16.76 9.96
C LYS A 424 15.01 17.10 10.10
N VAL A 425 14.14 16.32 9.47
CA VAL A 425 12.69 16.52 9.48
C VAL A 425 12.14 16.45 10.90
N THR A 426 12.53 15.43 11.67
CA THR A 426 12.08 15.29 13.07
C THR A 426 12.72 16.31 14.00
N THR A 427 13.94 16.79 13.72
CA THR A 427 14.56 17.92 14.43
C THR A 427 13.81 19.23 14.19
N ALA A 428 13.26 19.42 13.00
CA ALA A 428 12.39 20.55 12.68
C ALA A 428 10.97 20.42 13.30
N GLY A 429 10.65 19.29 13.93
CA GLY A 429 9.41 19.07 14.66
C GLY A 429 8.24 18.55 13.81
N TYR A 430 8.50 18.12 12.57
CA TYR A 430 7.46 17.61 11.68
C TYR A 430 7.24 16.11 11.84
N THR A 431 5.99 15.71 11.71
CA THR A 431 5.61 14.31 11.56
C THR A 431 6.16 13.76 10.24
N THR A 432 6.60 12.50 10.24
CA THR A 432 7.26 11.91 9.06
C THR A 432 6.83 10.47 8.79
N ILE A 433 6.86 10.12 7.50
CA ILE A 433 6.59 8.80 6.93
C ILE A 433 7.81 8.40 6.09
N LEU A 434 8.23 7.14 6.19
CA LEU A 434 9.37 6.60 5.43
C LEU A 434 8.89 5.68 4.29
N SER A 435 9.36 5.92 3.07
CA SER A 435 9.24 4.97 1.94
C SER A 435 10.56 4.70 1.22
N ALA A 436 11.61 5.48 1.48
CA ALA A 436 12.89 5.40 0.78
C ALA A 436 13.48 3.98 0.58
N PRO A 437 13.48 3.07 1.58
CA PRO A 437 14.01 1.73 1.39
C PRO A 437 12.99 0.73 0.79
N TRP A 438 11.75 1.15 0.55
CA TRP A 438 10.60 0.33 0.17
C TRP A 438 9.99 0.73 -1.18
N TYR A 439 10.86 1.04 -2.15
CA TYR A 439 10.50 1.12 -3.56
C TYR A 439 10.47 -0.29 -4.14
N LEU A 440 9.25 -0.81 -4.33
CA LEU A 440 8.99 -2.15 -4.81
C LEU A 440 8.94 -2.22 -6.34
N ASP A 441 8.80 -1.10 -7.03
CA ASP A 441 8.99 -1.02 -8.49
C ASP A 441 10.43 -1.39 -8.91
N TYR A 442 11.42 -1.09 -8.05
CA TYR A 442 12.79 -1.59 -8.18
C TYR A 442 12.88 -3.07 -7.83
N ILE A 443 12.72 -3.91 -8.85
CA ILE A 443 12.91 -5.36 -8.73
C ILE A 443 14.39 -5.74 -8.81
N SER A 444 14.77 -6.78 -8.07
CA SER A 444 16.08 -7.41 -8.16
C SER A 444 15.93 -8.94 -8.12
N TYR A 445 16.94 -9.67 -8.62
CA TYR A 445 16.93 -11.12 -8.57
C TYR A 445 16.91 -11.64 -7.11
N ALA A 446 16.32 -12.82 -6.90
CA ALA A 446 16.24 -13.55 -5.63
C ALA A 446 15.32 -12.91 -4.55
N GLN A 447 15.72 -13.00 -3.28
CA GLN A 447 14.86 -12.77 -2.10
C GLN A 447 14.92 -11.32 -1.59
N ASP A 448 14.60 -10.35 -2.45
CA ASP A 448 14.61 -8.92 -2.13
C ASP A 448 13.67 -8.54 -0.96
N TRP A 449 12.62 -9.33 -0.68
CA TRP A 449 11.76 -9.18 0.50
C TRP A 449 12.55 -9.09 1.81
N GLN A 450 13.69 -9.77 1.92
CA GLN A 450 14.56 -9.71 3.11
C GLN A 450 15.17 -8.33 3.30
N LYS A 451 15.53 -7.63 2.21
CA LYS A 451 16.03 -6.25 2.26
C LYS A 451 14.96 -5.35 2.88
N TYR A 452 13.72 -5.45 2.42
CA TYR A 452 12.60 -4.66 2.94
C TYR A 452 12.29 -4.99 4.41
N TYR A 453 12.35 -6.26 4.78
CA TYR A 453 12.09 -6.74 6.14
C TYR A 453 13.14 -6.27 7.18
N LYS A 454 14.41 -6.16 6.77
CA LYS A 454 15.55 -5.78 7.63
C LYS A 454 15.58 -4.30 8.00
N VAL A 455 14.83 -3.45 7.30
CA VAL A 455 14.76 -2.01 7.58
C VAL A 455 14.26 -1.79 9.00
N GLU A 456 14.92 -0.92 9.77
CA GLU A 456 14.44 -0.43 11.07
C GLU A 456 14.16 1.08 10.96
N PRO A 457 12.88 1.50 10.86
CA PRO A 457 12.52 2.89 10.57
C PRO A 457 13.00 3.92 11.59
N LEU A 458 13.30 3.50 12.83
CA LEU A 458 13.80 4.38 13.90
C LEU A 458 15.32 4.31 14.06
N ASN A 459 16.05 3.70 13.12
CA ASN A 459 17.51 3.58 13.15
C ASN A 459 18.23 4.84 12.62
N PHE A 460 17.80 6.02 13.04
CA PHE A 460 18.49 7.28 12.78
C PHE A 460 18.90 7.94 14.10
N ASN A 461 19.87 8.85 14.03
CA ASN A 461 20.28 9.62 15.21
C ASN A 461 19.14 10.56 15.61
N GLY A 462 18.60 10.44 16.81
CA GLY A 462 17.51 11.31 17.28
C GLY A 462 17.04 10.94 18.69
N THR A 463 16.43 11.89 19.39
CA THR A 463 15.83 11.67 20.71
C THR A 463 14.58 10.80 20.60
N GLU A 464 14.10 10.30 21.74
CA GLU A 464 12.86 9.50 21.76
C GLU A 464 11.63 10.34 21.38
N GLU A 465 11.63 11.64 21.68
CA GLU A 465 10.60 12.59 21.24
C GLU A 465 10.61 12.77 19.73
N GLN A 466 11.80 12.89 19.12
CA GLN A 466 11.95 12.97 17.66
C GLN A 466 11.45 11.68 16.99
N LYS A 467 11.80 10.52 17.54
CA LYS A 467 11.34 9.23 17.00
C LYS A 467 9.82 9.03 17.08
N LYS A 468 9.14 9.64 18.05
CA LYS A 468 7.66 9.63 18.13
C LYS A 468 6.98 10.40 16.99
N LEU A 469 7.70 11.29 16.30
CA LEU A 469 7.18 11.98 15.11
C LEU A 469 7.14 11.06 13.88
N VAL A 470 7.82 9.91 13.92
CA VAL A 470 7.73 8.89 12.86
C VAL A 470 6.44 8.10 13.05
N ILE A 471 5.44 8.39 12.22
CA ILE A 471 4.12 7.75 12.33
C ILE A 471 4.01 6.45 11.54
N GLY A 472 4.99 6.14 10.69
CA GLY A 472 5.10 4.88 9.98
C GLY A 472 5.76 5.01 8.61
N GLY A 473 5.18 4.35 7.61
CA GLY A 473 5.81 4.23 6.30
C GLY A 473 4.93 3.62 5.22
N GLU A 474 5.45 3.62 3.99
CA GLU A 474 4.73 3.11 2.83
C GLU A 474 5.64 2.24 1.95
N ALA A 475 5.07 1.17 1.39
CA ALA A 475 5.67 0.47 0.26
C ALA A 475 5.15 1.08 -1.05
N CYS A 476 6.07 1.58 -1.87
CA CYS A 476 5.74 2.26 -3.11
C CYS A 476 5.84 1.33 -4.31
N LEU A 477 4.83 1.33 -5.17
CA LEU A 477 4.87 0.63 -6.45
C LEU A 477 4.49 1.62 -7.55
N TRP A 478 5.51 2.33 -8.04
CA TRP A 478 5.41 3.21 -9.20
C TRP A 478 5.10 2.43 -10.49
N GLY A 479 4.44 3.11 -11.42
CA GLY A 479 3.67 2.50 -12.50
C GLY A 479 4.42 2.40 -13.83
N GLU A 480 5.65 2.89 -13.98
CA GLU A 480 6.37 2.95 -15.27
C GLU A 480 6.48 1.57 -15.94
N TYR A 481 6.59 0.52 -15.12
CA TYR A 481 6.71 -0.87 -15.57
C TYR A 481 5.64 -1.79 -14.96
N VAL A 482 4.56 -1.21 -14.43
CA VAL A 482 3.54 -1.93 -13.69
C VAL A 482 2.15 -1.59 -14.19
N ASP A 483 1.39 -2.61 -14.56
CA ASP A 483 -0.03 -2.51 -14.87
C ASP A 483 -0.79 -3.72 -14.30
N ALA A 484 -2.04 -3.91 -14.69
CA ALA A 484 -2.87 -5.03 -14.24
C ALA A 484 -2.25 -6.42 -14.47
N THR A 485 -1.33 -6.58 -15.43
CA THR A 485 -0.77 -7.89 -15.80
C THR A 485 0.27 -8.39 -14.81
N ASN A 486 0.96 -7.49 -14.10
CA ASN A 486 2.07 -7.84 -13.23
C ASN A 486 2.01 -7.20 -11.83
N LEU A 487 1.07 -6.28 -11.57
CA LEU A 487 0.96 -5.57 -10.29
C LEU A 487 0.91 -6.52 -9.09
N THR A 488 -0.03 -7.47 -9.09
CA THR A 488 -0.24 -8.35 -7.92
C THR A 488 0.96 -9.25 -7.61
N PRO A 489 1.51 -10.03 -8.56
CA PRO A 489 2.68 -10.85 -8.26
C PRO A 489 3.90 -10.00 -7.91
N ARG A 490 4.09 -8.83 -8.55
CA ARG A 490 5.19 -7.94 -8.17
C ARG A 490 5.00 -7.42 -6.75
N LEU A 491 3.81 -7.00 -6.35
CA LEU A 491 3.59 -6.39 -5.04
C LEU A 491 3.65 -7.41 -3.89
N TRP A 492 3.05 -8.57 -4.09
CA TRP A 492 2.82 -9.56 -3.02
C TRP A 492 3.60 -10.84 -3.29
N PRO A 493 4.38 -11.37 -2.32
CA PRO A 493 4.39 -11.04 -0.89
C PRO A 493 5.47 -10.00 -0.48
N ARG A 494 6.15 -9.31 -1.40
CA ARG A 494 7.22 -8.37 -1.03
C ARG A 494 6.74 -7.25 -0.10
N ALA A 495 5.55 -6.69 -0.34
CA ALA A 495 4.93 -5.70 0.54
C ALA A 495 4.53 -6.28 1.92
N SER A 496 4.30 -7.59 2.03
CA SER A 496 4.05 -8.24 3.32
C SER A 496 5.22 -8.06 4.28
N ALA A 497 6.46 -8.04 3.79
CA ALA A 497 7.66 -7.74 4.57
C ALA A 497 7.59 -6.37 5.26
N VAL A 498 7.14 -5.36 4.51
CA VAL A 498 6.94 -3.99 5.01
C VAL A 498 5.79 -3.94 6.02
N ALA A 499 4.70 -4.67 5.75
CA ALA A 499 3.56 -4.78 6.66
C ALA A 499 3.98 -5.29 8.05
N GLU A 500 4.80 -6.36 8.11
CA GLU A 500 5.28 -6.90 9.38
C GLU A 500 6.21 -5.92 10.11
N ARG A 501 7.13 -5.26 9.39
CA ARG A 501 8.00 -4.24 9.99
C ARG A 501 7.22 -3.06 10.58
N LEU A 502 6.11 -2.68 9.96
CA LEU A 502 5.28 -1.56 10.41
C LEU A 502 4.25 -1.94 11.48
N TRP A 503 3.87 -3.22 11.58
CA TRP A 503 2.92 -3.72 12.58
C TRP A 503 3.59 -4.27 13.83
N SER A 504 4.53 -5.21 13.67
CA SER A 504 5.07 -6.04 14.75
C SER A 504 6.08 -5.31 15.63
N ALA A 505 6.41 -5.92 16.77
CA ALA A 505 7.41 -5.40 17.69
C ALA A 505 8.78 -5.25 17.01
N LYS A 506 9.59 -4.29 17.51
CA LYS A 506 10.92 -3.96 16.97
C LYS A 506 11.83 -5.19 16.84
N ASP A 507 11.77 -6.09 17.82
CA ASP A 507 12.61 -7.28 17.97
C ASP A 507 12.16 -8.47 17.12
N VAL A 508 11.04 -8.37 16.39
CA VAL A 508 10.65 -9.36 15.39
C VAL A 508 11.51 -9.17 14.13
N THR A 509 12.66 -9.85 14.11
CA THR A 509 13.68 -9.70 13.06
C THR A 509 14.30 -11.02 12.59
N ASP A 510 13.93 -12.16 13.18
CA ASP A 510 14.42 -13.48 12.75
C ASP A 510 13.93 -13.81 11.34
N ILE A 511 14.85 -13.82 10.38
CA ILE A 511 14.58 -14.02 8.96
C ILE A 511 14.13 -15.46 8.67
N ASN A 512 14.66 -16.44 9.39
CA ASN A 512 14.28 -17.84 9.17
C ASN A 512 12.85 -18.07 9.65
N ASP A 513 12.50 -17.56 10.84
CA ASP A 513 11.12 -17.62 11.32
C ASP A 513 10.17 -16.84 10.40
N ALA A 514 10.58 -15.65 9.96
CA ALA A 514 9.82 -14.84 9.01
C ALA A 514 9.60 -15.57 7.68
N TYR A 515 10.62 -16.18 7.09
CA TYR A 515 10.49 -16.96 5.85
C TYR A 515 9.45 -18.08 5.99
N ASN A 516 9.50 -18.83 7.09
CA ASN A 516 8.57 -19.94 7.34
C ASN A 516 7.12 -19.44 7.46
N ARG A 517 6.88 -18.35 8.19
CA ARG A 517 5.55 -17.74 8.32
C ARG A 517 5.07 -17.11 7.02
N LEU A 518 5.94 -16.35 6.33
CA LEU A 518 5.62 -15.65 5.09
C LEU A 518 5.30 -16.62 3.95
N SER A 519 6.01 -17.75 3.88
CA SER A 519 5.73 -18.81 2.89
C SER A 519 4.31 -19.36 3.08
N ALA A 520 3.91 -19.62 4.31
CA ALA A 520 2.55 -20.07 4.62
C ALA A 520 1.50 -18.98 4.35
N HIS A 521 1.79 -17.72 4.70
CA HIS A 521 0.93 -16.58 4.41
C HIS A 521 0.75 -16.35 2.91
N ARG A 522 1.83 -16.49 2.12
CA ARG A 522 1.78 -16.45 0.65
C ARG A 522 0.84 -17.52 0.10
N CYS A 523 0.93 -18.76 0.58
CA CYS A 523 0.00 -19.81 0.18
C CYS A 523 -1.45 -19.49 0.56
N ARG A 524 -1.68 -18.85 1.71
CA ARG A 524 -3.02 -18.37 2.11
C ARG A 524 -3.56 -17.30 1.17
N MET A 525 -2.72 -16.35 0.75
CA MET A 525 -3.10 -15.33 -0.25
C MET A 525 -3.49 -16.01 -1.58
N VAL A 526 -2.72 -17.01 -2.03
CA VAL A 526 -3.03 -17.81 -3.22
C VAL A 526 -4.34 -18.58 -3.08
N GLU A 527 -4.60 -19.20 -1.92
CA GLU A 527 -5.86 -19.90 -1.63
C GLU A 527 -7.07 -18.95 -1.68
N ARG A 528 -6.87 -17.69 -1.24
CA ARG A 528 -7.86 -16.61 -1.31
C ARG A 528 -7.96 -15.96 -2.70
N GLY A 529 -7.28 -16.49 -3.72
CA GLY A 529 -7.37 -16.04 -5.10
C GLY A 529 -6.42 -14.91 -5.49
N ILE A 530 -5.45 -14.57 -4.63
CA ILE A 530 -4.44 -13.55 -4.91
C ILE A 530 -3.20 -14.21 -5.52
N PRO A 531 -2.80 -13.89 -6.77
CA PRO A 531 -1.61 -14.45 -7.41
C PRO A 531 -0.31 -13.84 -6.84
N ALA A 532 -0.02 -14.09 -5.57
CA ALA A 532 1.24 -13.69 -4.94
C ALA A 532 2.41 -14.55 -5.43
N GLU A 533 3.54 -13.92 -5.77
CA GLU A 533 4.72 -14.61 -6.28
C GLU A 533 5.37 -15.54 -5.22
N PRO A 534 6.11 -16.58 -5.62
CA PRO A 534 6.84 -17.42 -4.66
C PRO A 534 8.06 -16.69 -4.08
N LEU A 535 8.41 -16.98 -2.82
CA LEU A 535 9.63 -16.45 -2.18
C LEU A 535 10.89 -17.22 -2.61
N PHE A 536 10.74 -18.52 -2.83
CA PHE A 536 11.78 -19.46 -3.24
C PHE A 536 11.12 -20.76 -3.75
N SER A 537 11.93 -21.72 -4.19
CA SER A 537 11.49 -23.06 -4.61
C SER A 537 10.64 -23.74 -3.52
N SER A 538 9.34 -23.92 -3.80
CA SER A 538 8.36 -24.50 -2.88
C SER A 538 7.06 -24.85 -3.61
N PHE A 539 6.05 -25.34 -2.90
CA PHE A 539 4.70 -25.59 -3.40
C PHE A 539 3.64 -25.19 -2.36
N CYS A 540 2.42 -24.91 -2.82
CA CYS A 540 1.25 -24.72 -1.96
C CYS A 540 0.30 -25.92 -2.12
N ARG A 541 -0.34 -26.36 -1.02
CA ARG A 541 -1.39 -27.41 -1.07
C ARG A 541 -2.52 -27.05 -2.06
N HIS A 542 -2.83 -25.76 -2.14
CA HIS A 542 -3.77 -25.18 -3.09
C HIS A 542 -3.02 -24.20 -4.00
N GLU A 543 -2.62 -24.67 -5.16
CA GLU A 543 -2.00 -23.82 -6.18
C GLU A 543 -2.98 -22.83 -6.80
N TYR A 544 -2.43 -21.74 -7.35
CA TYR A 544 -3.21 -20.71 -8.02
C TYR A 544 -3.98 -21.30 -9.21
N LYS A 545 -5.28 -21.01 -9.30
CA LYS A 545 -6.18 -21.63 -10.30
C LYS A 545 -6.36 -20.82 -11.58
N GLY A 546 -5.66 -19.69 -11.71
CA GLY A 546 -5.90 -18.73 -12.80
C GLY A 546 -7.09 -17.81 -12.52
N ILE A 547 -7.26 -16.83 -13.41
CA ILE A 547 -8.41 -15.91 -13.46
C ILE A 547 -9.56 -16.57 -14.22
#